data_AF-A0A2T0LKG9-F1
#
_entry.id   AF-A0A2T0LKG9-F1
#
_cell.length_a   1.000
_cell.length_b   1.000
_cell.length_c   1.000
_cell.angle_alpha   90.00
_cell.angle_beta   90.00
_cell.angle_gamma   90.00
#
_symmetry.space_group_name_H-M   'P 1'
#
loop_
_entity.id
_entity.type
_entity.pdbx_description
1 polymer ?
#
loop_
_entity_poly.entity_id
_entity_poly.type
_entity_poly.pdbx_seq_one_letter_code
_entity_poly.pdbx_strand_id
1 'polypeptide(L)'
;MSGTAAPRGPEERMRDTLRRLEDDVDAWIATAGGGRPHLVPLSFRWDGESLLVATPVDSVTARNLRESRRVRVGIGPTRDVVLLHGVAEAVPEPAAPVAEAFVDKTGFDPRGLDTPYQFFRIRPRRVQAWREVNEIAGRELMREGRWLVPPEAAAAGRDPAEPPSLRPVGRVESPLTDRAAAPRQGDEGAPVARIVFLPEVREAAADLGEGAEVLVLTWLHLARRDTLSVHPRDDERRPRQGVFSTRSADRPNPIGVHPVTVTAVEDGAVTVSGLEAIDGTPVLDVKPVLGRADRR
;
A
#
# COMPACT_ATOMS: atom_id res chain seq x y z
N MET A 1 14.91 -24.41 19.99
CA MET A 1 14.63 -23.18 20.74
C MET A 1 14.72 -22.03 19.74
N SER A 2 13.59 -21.56 19.22
CA SER A 2 13.57 -20.41 18.30
C SER A 2 13.94 -19.16 19.12
N GLY A 3 15.06 -18.51 18.79
CA GLY A 3 15.50 -17.31 19.47
C GLY A 3 14.50 -16.19 19.18
N THR A 4 13.82 -15.69 20.21
CA THR A 4 13.01 -14.48 20.09
C THR A 4 13.93 -13.34 19.66
N ALA A 5 13.58 -12.64 18.58
CA ALA A 5 14.31 -11.47 18.12
C ALA A 5 14.45 -10.44 19.26
N ALA A 6 15.54 -9.66 19.25
CA ALA A 6 15.75 -8.60 20.22
C ALA A 6 14.57 -7.62 20.20
N PRO A 7 14.20 -7.01 21.35
CA PRO A 7 13.11 -6.04 21.38
C PRO A 7 13.51 -4.81 20.55
N ARG A 8 12.56 -4.29 19.77
CA ARG A 8 12.76 -3.08 18.97
C ARG A 8 13.07 -1.87 19.83
N GLY A 9 13.91 -0.99 19.30
CA GLY A 9 14.16 0.34 19.85
C GLY A 9 12.95 1.28 19.72
N PRO A 10 12.94 2.42 20.43
CA PRO A 10 11.85 3.40 20.39
C PRO A 10 11.53 3.91 18.97
N GLU A 11 12.55 4.24 18.18
CA GLU A 11 12.45 4.77 16.83
C GLU A 11 11.89 3.74 15.85
N GLU A 12 12.32 2.49 15.98
CA GLU A 12 11.81 1.38 15.17
C GLU A 12 10.34 1.08 15.51
N ARG A 13 9.98 1.04 16.80
CA ARG A 13 8.58 0.86 17.21
C ARG A 13 7.68 1.97 16.70
N MET A 14 8.16 3.22 16.72
CA MET A 14 7.44 4.36 16.17
C MET A 14 7.21 4.19 14.67
N ARG A 15 8.27 3.92 13.91
CA ARG A 15 8.21 3.73 12.45
C ARG A 15 7.24 2.61 12.06
N ASP A 16 7.33 1.46 12.73
CA ASP A 16 6.44 0.33 12.50
C ASP A 16 5.00 0.67 12.85
N THR A 17 4.78 1.42 13.93
CA THR A 17 3.44 1.87 14.34
C THR A 17 2.84 2.81 13.31
N LEU A 18 3.60 3.80 12.83
CA LEU A 18 3.14 4.72 11.78
C LEU A 18 2.81 3.96 10.49
N ARG A 19 3.68 3.02 10.08
CA ARG A 19 3.42 2.14 8.94
C ARG A 19 2.11 1.37 9.11
N ARG A 20 1.85 0.79 10.28
CA ARG A 20 0.57 0.11 10.56
C ARG A 20 -0.64 1.03 10.48
N LEU A 21 -0.53 2.26 11.00
CA LEU A 21 -1.59 3.25 10.89
C LEU A 21 -1.83 3.66 9.43
N GLU A 22 -0.79 3.71 8.60
CA GLU A 22 -0.88 4.04 7.17
C GLU A 22 -1.40 2.87 6.32
N ASP A 23 -0.98 1.64 6.61
CA ASP A 23 -1.12 0.48 5.73
C ASP A 23 -2.29 -0.44 6.11
N ASP A 24 -2.60 -0.65 7.40
CA ASP A 24 -3.75 -1.46 7.79
C ASP A 24 -5.06 -0.74 7.40
N VAL A 25 -6.10 -1.52 7.06
CA VAL A 25 -7.41 -0.97 6.63
C VAL A 25 -8.41 -0.98 7.77
N ASP A 26 -8.38 -2.01 8.63
CA ASP A 26 -9.38 -2.24 9.66
C ASP A 26 -8.80 -2.14 11.07
N ALA A 27 -9.64 -1.67 11.99
CA ALA A 27 -9.31 -1.60 13.40
C ALA A 27 -10.46 -2.10 14.27
N TRP A 28 -10.12 -2.75 15.38
CA TRP A 28 -11.08 -3.10 16.43
C TRP A 28 -11.44 -1.86 17.24
N ILE A 29 -12.69 -1.38 17.10
CA ILE A 29 -13.21 -0.18 17.75
C ILE A 29 -13.98 -0.58 19.01
N ALA A 30 -13.39 -0.31 20.18
CA ALA A 30 -14.02 -0.56 21.47
C ALA A 30 -14.59 0.73 22.06
N THR A 31 -15.90 0.73 22.32
CA THR A 31 -16.65 1.85 22.89
C THR A 31 -17.47 1.39 24.08
N ALA A 32 -18.01 2.33 24.85
CA ALA A 32 -18.94 2.03 25.94
C ALA A 32 -19.99 3.13 26.09
N GLY A 33 -21.22 2.74 26.43
CA GLY A 33 -22.35 3.63 26.71
C GLY A 33 -23.25 2.99 27.77
N GLY A 34 -23.79 3.79 28.69
CA GLY A 34 -24.61 3.29 29.81
C GLY A 34 -23.95 2.17 30.64
N GLY A 35 -22.62 2.18 30.75
CA GLY A 35 -21.84 1.14 31.46
C GLY A 35 -21.66 -0.19 30.71
N ARG A 36 -22.13 -0.31 29.45
CA ARG A 36 -22.01 -1.53 28.65
C ARG A 36 -20.90 -1.40 27.60
N PRO A 37 -19.97 -2.37 27.51
CA PRO A 37 -18.95 -2.38 26.46
C PRO A 37 -19.53 -2.81 25.11
N HIS A 38 -18.94 -2.30 24.03
CA HIS A 38 -19.23 -2.70 22.66
C HIS A 38 -17.93 -2.74 21.85
N LEU A 39 -17.80 -3.73 20.96
CA LEU A 39 -16.61 -3.95 20.15
C LEU A 39 -17.02 -4.38 18.74
N VAL A 40 -16.50 -3.68 17.73
CA VAL A 40 -16.77 -3.99 16.32
C VAL A 40 -15.55 -3.58 15.48
N PRO A 41 -15.18 -4.32 14.42
CA PRO A 41 -14.20 -3.83 13.47
C PRO A 41 -14.81 -2.72 12.60
N LEU A 42 -14.06 -1.64 12.36
CA LEU A 42 -14.39 -0.63 11.35
C LEU A 42 -13.14 -0.34 10.51
N SER A 43 -13.35 -0.08 9.23
CA SER A 43 -12.29 0.46 8.38
C SER A 43 -11.96 1.90 8.78
N PHE A 44 -10.70 2.30 8.61
CA PHE A 44 -10.22 3.61 9.01
C PHE A 44 -9.24 4.21 8.01
N ARG A 45 -9.04 5.52 8.09
CA ARG A 45 -7.96 6.24 7.41
C ARG A 45 -7.16 7.06 8.42
N TRP A 46 -5.85 6.89 8.43
CA TRP A 46 -4.92 7.72 9.19
C TRP A 46 -4.43 8.91 8.34
N ASP A 47 -4.38 10.11 8.93
CA ASP A 47 -3.96 11.34 8.24
C ASP A 47 -2.64 11.93 8.73
N GLY A 48 -1.92 11.22 9.60
CA GLY A 48 -0.73 11.73 10.30
C GLY A 48 -1.01 12.28 11.70
N GLU A 49 -2.27 12.61 12.01
CA GLU A 49 -2.69 13.16 13.31
C GLU A 49 -3.82 12.33 13.96
N SER A 50 -4.77 11.86 13.16
CA SER A 50 -6.03 11.28 13.61
C SER A 50 -6.52 10.14 12.72
N LEU A 51 -7.38 9.29 13.28
CA LEU A 51 -8.11 8.27 12.52
C LEU A 51 -9.46 8.84 12.12
N LEU A 52 -9.83 8.68 10.85
CA LEU A 52 -11.21 8.86 10.39
C LEU A 52 -11.86 7.49 10.26
N VAL A 53 -13.03 7.31 10.88
CA VAL A 53 -13.88 6.12 10.76
C VAL A 53 -15.29 6.52 10.39
N ALA A 54 -16.07 5.61 9.80
CA ALA A 54 -17.48 5.82 9.50
C ALA A 54 -18.32 4.63 9.99
N THR A 55 -19.53 4.90 10.47
CA THR A 55 -20.48 3.89 10.92
C THR A 55 -21.92 4.42 10.78
N PRO A 56 -22.97 3.58 10.66
CA PRO A 56 -24.34 4.06 10.59
C PRO A 56 -24.70 4.97 11.78
N VAL A 57 -25.48 6.03 11.53
CA VAL A 57 -25.84 7.04 12.55
C VAL A 57 -26.50 6.42 13.79
N ASP A 58 -27.27 5.35 13.62
CA ASP A 58 -28.02 4.66 14.68
C ASP A 58 -27.28 3.48 15.32
N SER A 59 -26.06 3.19 14.87
CA SER A 59 -25.23 2.11 15.43
C SER A 59 -24.89 2.35 16.90
N VAL A 60 -24.65 1.26 17.63
CA VAL A 60 -24.20 1.30 19.04
C VAL A 60 -22.88 2.08 19.14
N THR A 61 -21.95 1.87 18.20
CA THR A 61 -20.70 2.62 18.11
C THR A 61 -20.94 4.12 17.97
N ALA A 62 -21.78 4.57 17.03
CA ALA A 62 -22.04 5.99 16.81
C ALA A 62 -22.66 6.65 18.05
N ARG A 63 -23.62 5.98 18.70
CA ARG A 63 -24.24 6.44 19.95
C ARG A 63 -23.19 6.59 21.07
N ASN A 64 -22.40 5.55 21.31
CA ASN A 64 -21.37 5.56 22.35
C ASN A 64 -20.30 6.64 22.11
N LEU A 65 -19.90 6.87 20.85
CA LEU A 65 -18.91 7.89 20.50
C LEU A 65 -19.46 9.31 20.68
N ARG A 66 -20.74 9.57 20.37
CA ARG A 66 -21.36 10.87 20.63
C ARG A 66 -21.49 11.17 22.12
N GLU A 67 -21.87 10.18 22.92
CA GLU A 67 -22.08 10.35 24.36
C GLU A 67 -20.77 10.45 25.15
N SER A 68 -19.88 9.46 24.99
CA SER A 68 -18.68 9.34 25.83
C SER A 68 -17.47 10.05 25.25
N ARG A 69 -17.41 10.18 23.92
CA ARG A 69 -16.25 10.62 23.13
C ARG A 69 -14.97 9.81 23.40
N ARG A 70 -15.03 8.69 24.11
CA ARG A 70 -13.87 7.87 24.48
C ARG A 70 -13.87 6.57 23.69
N VAL A 71 -12.72 6.21 23.15
CA VAL A 71 -12.57 5.01 22.34
C VAL A 71 -11.22 4.35 22.57
N ARG A 72 -11.20 3.02 22.52
CA ARG A 72 -9.97 2.23 22.38
C ARG A 72 -9.95 1.62 20.98
N VAL A 73 -8.80 1.65 20.34
CA VAL A 73 -8.62 1.16 18.98
C VAL A 73 -7.48 0.15 18.99
N GLY A 74 -7.75 -1.08 18.56
CA GLY A 74 -6.76 -2.15 18.40
C GLY A 74 -6.47 -2.40 16.93
N ILE A 75 -5.21 -2.32 16.53
CA ILE A 75 -4.75 -2.47 15.14
C ILE A 75 -3.65 -3.53 15.10
N GLY A 76 -3.63 -4.29 14.01
CA GLY A 76 -2.61 -5.26 13.72
C GLY A 76 -2.94 -6.72 14.06
N PRO A 77 -2.14 -7.65 13.52
CA PRO A 77 -2.30 -9.07 13.69
C PRO A 77 -1.82 -9.52 15.08
N THR A 78 -1.99 -10.81 15.33
CA THR A 78 -1.48 -11.48 16.53
C THR A 78 0.00 -11.21 16.72
N ARG A 79 0.38 -10.77 17.94
CA ARG A 79 1.78 -10.51 18.36
C ARG A 79 2.50 -9.40 17.60
N ASP A 80 1.80 -8.49 16.94
CA ASP A 80 2.36 -7.21 16.48
C ASP A 80 1.27 -6.14 16.53
N VAL A 81 0.99 -5.68 17.75
CA VAL A 81 -0.24 -4.95 18.06
C VAL A 81 0.04 -3.49 18.34
N VAL A 82 -0.88 -2.64 17.89
CA VAL A 82 -0.97 -1.22 18.24
C VAL A 82 -2.28 -1.01 18.99
N LEU A 83 -2.19 -0.45 20.20
CA LEU A 83 -3.34 -0.11 21.03
C LEU A 83 -3.37 1.41 21.29
N LEU A 84 -4.43 2.04 20.79
CA LEU A 84 -4.68 3.47 20.91
C LEU A 84 -5.80 3.75 21.90
N HIS A 85 -5.64 4.82 22.68
CA HIS A 85 -6.71 5.45 23.43
C HIS A 85 -6.99 6.80 22.79
N GLY A 86 -8.23 7.06 22.37
CA GLY A 86 -8.55 8.24 21.59
C GLY A 86 -9.75 9.02 22.12
N VAL A 87 -9.85 10.27 21.65
CA VAL A 87 -11.04 11.11 21.79
C VAL A 87 -11.70 11.24 20.43
N ALA A 88 -12.98 10.87 20.35
CA ALA A 88 -13.76 10.95 19.12
C ALA A 88 -14.57 12.26 19.02
N GLU A 89 -14.65 12.77 17.81
CA GLU A 89 -15.46 13.91 17.40
C GLU A 89 -16.28 13.53 16.18
N ALA A 90 -17.58 13.77 16.22
CA ALA A 90 -18.42 13.60 15.03
C ALA A 90 -18.00 14.62 13.97
N VAL A 91 -17.88 14.16 12.74
CA VAL A 91 -17.61 14.98 11.55
C VAL A 91 -18.84 14.85 10.66
N PRO A 92 -19.81 15.80 10.73
CA PRO A 92 -21.05 15.72 9.97
C PRO A 92 -20.81 15.52 8.48
N GLU A 93 -19.86 16.29 7.93
CA GLU A 93 -19.46 16.22 6.53
C GLU A 93 -17.94 16.46 6.43
N PRO A 94 -17.14 15.44 6.09
CA PRO A 94 -15.72 15.64 5.81
C PRO A 94 -15.54 16.41 4.50
N ALA A 95 -14.50 17.24 4.41
CA ALA A 95 -14.14 17.91 3.16
C ALA A 95 -13.89 16.88 2.05
N ALA A 96 -14.26 17.20 0.81
CA ALA A 96 -14.19 16.25 -0.31
C ALA A 96 -12.84 15.52 -0.44
N PRO A 97 -11.66 16.18 -0.38
CA PRO A 97 -10.38 15.47 -0.45
C PRO A 97 -10.15 14.46 0.70
N VAL A 98 -10.71 14.73 1.88
CA VAL A 98 -10.63 13.83 3.03
C VAL A 98 -11.55 12.62 2.85
N ALA A 99 -12.73 12.83 2.27
CA ALA A 99 -13.67 11.78 1.96
C ALA A 99 -13.13 10.86 0.85
N GLU A 100 -12.63 11.42 -0.26
CA GLU A 100 -12.02 10.63 -1.34
C GLU A 100 -10.84 9.80 -0.83
N ALA A 101 -9.94 10.39 -0.05
CA ALA A 101 -8.82 9.64 0.55
C ALA A 101 -9.27 8.51 1.49
N PHE A 102 -10.44 8.65 2.14
CA PHE A 102 -11.03 7.57 2.92
C PHE A 102 -11.56 6.45 2.01
N VAL A 103 -12.23 6.79 0.90
CA VAL A 103 -12.71 5.84 -0.10
C VAL A 103 -11.53 5.08 -0.73
N ASP A 104 -10.50 5.79 -1.16
CA ASP A 104 -9.29 5.19 -1.76
C ASP A 104 -8.62 4.20 -0.81
N LYS A 105 -8.58 4.53 0.49
CA LYS A 105 -7.98 3.68 1.51
C LYS A 105 -8.83 2.44 1.84
N THR A 106 -10.15 2.59 1.89
CA THR A 106 -11.04 1.57 2.46
C THR A 106 -11.83 0.78 1.42
N GLY A 107 -11.89 1.27 0.17
CA GLY A 107 -12.77 0.74 -0.88
C GLY A 107 -14.26 0.97 -0.60
N PHE A 108 -14.60 1.82 0.37
CA PHE A 108 -15.96 2.01 0.89
C PHE A 108 -16.30 3.50 0.93
N ASP A 109 -17.39 3.90 0.25
CA ASP A 109 -17.92 5.28 0.30
C ASP A 109 -19.22 5.34 1.13
N PRO A 110 -19.16 5.81 2.39
CA PRO A 110 -20.36 5.97 3.22
C PRO A 110 -21.37 6.99 2.70
N ARG A 111 -20.97 7.93 1.83
CA ARG A 111 -21.82 9.03 1.35
C ARG A 111 -22.84 8.59 0.30
N GLY A 112 -22.56 7.49 -0.40
CA GLY A 112 -23.39 6.97 -1.49
C GLY A 112 -24.43 5.94 -1.07
N LEU A 113 -24.63 5.72 0.24
CA LEU A 113 -25.48 4.64 0.77
C LEU A 113 -26.85 5.17 1.23
N ASP A 114 -27.88 4.34 1.06
CA ASP A 114 -29.24 4.64 1.56
C ASP A 114 -29.31 4.74 3.08
N THR A 115 -28.48 3.95 3.78
CA THR A 115 -28.36 4.04 5.23
C THR A 115 -27.49 5.26 5.57
N PRO A 116 -27.94 6.20 6.41
CA PRO A 116 -27.12 7.35 6.78
C PRO A 116 -25.94 6.95 7.66
N TYR A 117 -24.73 7.41 7.28
CA TYR A 117 -23.49 7.21 8.03
C TYR A 117 -23.02 8.50 8.71
N GLN A 118 -22.33 8.33 9.84
CA GLN A 118 -21.62 9.40 10.55
C GLN A 118 -20.13 9.11 10.51
N PHE A 119 -19.35 10.09 10.07
CA PHE A 119 -17.90 10.05 10.25
C PHE A 119 -17.52 10.48 11.66
N PHE A 120 -16.46 9.88 12.21
CA PHE A 120 -15.84 10.28 13.46
C PHE A 120 -14.33 10.45 13.27
N ARG A 121 -13.80 11.59 13.72
CA ARG A 121 -12.37 11.83 13.85
C ARG A 121 -11.93 11.42 15.26
N ILE A 122 -11.00 10.47 15.35
CA ILE A 122 -10.44 9.96 16.59
C ILE A 122 -9.02 10.49 16.73
N ARG A 123 -8.81 11.40 17.68
CA ARG A 123 -7.47 11.90 18.02
C ARG A 123 -6.83 11.01 19.10
N PRO A 124 -5.68 10.38 18.82
CA PRO A 124 -4.95 9.60 19.81
C PRO A 124 -4.53 10.48 21.01
N ARG A 125 -4.66 9.94 22.21
CA ARG A 125 -4.11 10.50 23.46
C ARG A 125 -3.03 9.62 24.05
N ARG A 126 -3.07 8.33 23.77
CA ARG A 126 -2.08 7.36 24.20
C ARG A 126 -1.97 6.28 23.12
N VAL A 127 -0.74 5.89 22.82
CA VAL A 127 -0.44 4.82 21.86
C VAL A 127 0.56 3.89 22.51
N GLN A 128 0.28 2.60 22.44
CA GLN A 128 1.21 1.55 22.83
C GLN A 128 1.39 0.60 21.66
N ALA A 129 2.62 0.14 21.43
CA ALA A 129 2.92 -0.90 20.46
C ALA A 129 3.93 -1.90 21.01
N TRP A 130 3.67 -3.18 20.77
CA TRP A 130 4.56 -4.26 21.15
C TRP A 130 4.31 -5.50 20.30
N ARG A 131 5.34 -6.33 20.16
CA ARG A 131 5.27 -7.66 19.58
C ARG A 131 5.15 -8.73 20.67
N GLU A 132 6.28 -9.27 21.06
CA GLU A 132 6.39 -10.34 22.04
C GLU A 132 6.53 -9.80 23.48
N VAL A 133 6.60 -10.71 24.45
CA VAL A 133 6.70 -10.38 25.88
C VAL A 133 7.91 -9.48 26.20
N ASN A 134 9.01 -9.63 25.45
CA ASN A 134 10.22 -8.81 25.59
C ASN A 134 10.00 -7.33 25.22
N GLU A 135 8.91 -7.00 24.53
CA GLU A 135 8.56 -5.63 24.16
C GLU A 135 7.52 -4.98 25.09
N ILE A 136 7.02 -5.69 26.11
CA ILE A 136 6.09 -5.12 27.07
C ILE A 136 6.71 -3.90 27.77
N ALA A 137 7.99 -3.97 28.13
CA ALA A 137 8.76 -2.82 28.56
C ALA A 137 9.01 -1.87 27.38
N GLY A 138 8.82 -0.57 27.59
CA GLY A 138 8.99 0.46 26.56
C GLY A 138 7.88 0.54 25.50
N ARG A 139 6.76 -0.17 25.68
CA ARG A 139 5.67 -0.20 24.69
C ARG A 139 4.92 1.11 24.49
N GLU A 140 5.01 2.05 25.44
CA GLU A 140 4.32 3.33 25.32
C GLU A 140 5.06 4.24 24.34
N LEU A 141 4.38 4.67 23.28
CA LEU A 141 4.94 5.51 22.22
C LEU A 141 4.34 6.92 22.20
N MET A 142 3.14 7.09 22.76
CA MET A 142 2.50 8.41 22.89
C MET A 142 1.87 8.55 24.27
N ARG A 143 2.02 9.74 24.86
CA ARG A 143 1.40 10.14 26.12
C ARG A 143 0.80 11.54 26.02
N GLU A 144 -0.44 11.69 26.49
CA GLU A 144 -1.18 12.96 26.47
C GLU A 144 -1.30 13.61 25.06
N GLY A 145 -1.34 12.77 24.02
CA GLY A 145 -1.41 13.22 22.63
C GLY A 145 -0.06 13.65 22.04
N ARG A 146 1.05 13.44 22.76
CA ARG A 146 2.41 13.73 22.28
C ARG A 146 3.20 12.45 22.10
N TRP A 147 3.79 12.30 20.92
CA TRP A 147 4.72 11.23 20.63
C TRP A 147 5.96 11.34 21.54
N LEU A 148 6.40 10.22 22.12
CA LEU A 148 7.59 10.15 22.97
C LEU A 148 8.89 10.10 22.16
N VAL A 149 8.78 9.72 20.88
CA VAL A 149 9.85 9.78 19.87
C VAL A 149 9.32 10.64 18.72
N PRO A 150 10.06 11.67 18.27
CA PRO A 150 9.63 12.47 17.11
C PRO A 150 9.48 11.59 15.87
N PRO A 151 8.39 11.71 15.08
CA PRO A 151 8.20 10.95 13.85
C PRO A 151 9.37 11.05 12.86
N GLU A 152 10.08 12.19 12.84
CA GLU A 152 11.22 12.42 11.96
C GLU A 152 12.42 11.55 12.35
N ALA A 153 12.65 11.34 13.64
CA ALA A 153 13.70 10.46 14.15
C ALA A 153 13.41 8.99 13.80
N ALA A 154 12.13 8.62 13.71
CA ALA A 154 11.69 7.31 13.28
C ALA A 154 11.86 7.08 11.77
N ALA A 155 11.93 8.12 10.94
CA ALA A 155 12.15 7.95 9.50
C ALA A 155 13.61 7.61 9.13
N ALA A 156 14.57 8.01 9.97
CA ALA A 156 16.01 7.99 9.64
C ALA A 156 16.73 6.63 9.77
N GLY A 157 16.05 5.56 10.22
CA GLY A 157 16.71 4.32 10.63
C GLY A 157 16.19 3.04 9.98
N ARG A 158 15.94 3.01 8.66
CA ARG A 158 15.56 1.76 7.97
C ARG A 158 16.65 0.69 8.17
N ASP A 159 16.27 -0.45 8.72
CA ASP A 159 17.10 -1.65 8.68
C ASP A 159 17.19 -2.13 7.22
N PRO A 160 18.39 -2.29 6.62
CA PRO A 160 18.54 -2.87 5.29
C PRO A 160 17.93 -4.26 5.13
N ALA A 161 17.68 -4.98 6.24
CA ALA A 161 17.07 -6.30 6.23
C ALA A 161 15.53 -6.28 6.15
N GLU A 162 14.87 -5.13 6.35
CA GLU A 162 13.42 -5.03 6.15
C GLU A 162 13.06 -5.19 4.66
N PRO A 163 12.11 -6.08 4.29
CA PRO A 163 11.69 -6.21 2.91
C PRO A 163 11.11 -4.87 2.41
N PRO A 164 11.49 -4.40 1.22
CA PRO A 164 10.99 -3.15 0.70
C PRO A 164 9.48 -3.25 0.45
N SER A 165 8.74 -2.22 0.87
CA SER A 165 7.36 -2.00 0.40
C SER A 165 7.43 -1.29 -0.95
N LEU A 166 6.69 -1.81 -1.93
CA LEU A 166 6.57 -1.25 -3.28
C LEU A 166 5.17 -0.62 -3.43
N ARG A 167 5.12 0.59 -3.97
CA ARG A 167 3.87 1.28 -4.30
C ARG A 167 3.76 1.38 -5.82
N PRO A 168 2.68 0.90 -6.44
CA PRO A 168 2.44 1.16 -7.85
C PRO A 168 2.39 2.67 -8.12
N VAL A 169 2.93 3.08 -9.26
CA VAL A 169 2.92 4.47 -9.75
C VAL A 169 1.95 4.65 -10.93
N GLY A 170 1.33 3.56 -11.38
CA GLY A 170 0.38 3.55 -12.47
C GLY A 170 -0.10 2.14 -12.80
N ARG A 171 -0.83 2.03 -13.89
CA ARG A 171 -1.30 0.76 -14.44
C ARG A 171 -1.10 0.71 -15.95
N VAL A 172 -0.93 -0.49 -16.46
CA VAL A 172 -0.98 -0.77 -17.90
C VAL A 172 -2.44 -0.87 -18.34
N GLU A 173 -2.79 -0.17 -19.42
CA GLU A 173 -4.02 -0.40 -20.19
C GLU A 173 -3.62 -1.03 -21.54
N SER A 174 -4.06 -2.26 -21.78
CA SER A 174 -3.56 -3.09 -22.90
C SER A 174 -4.68 -3.95 -23.49
N PRO A 175 -4.67 -4.22 -24.81
CA PRO A 175 -5.60 -5.19 -25.38
C PRO A 175 -5.27 -6.64 -24.97
N LEU A 176 -4.11 -6.89 -24.35
CA LEU A 176 -3.74 -8.21 -23.83
C LEU A 176 -4.46 -8.48 -22.51
N THR A 177 -5.50 -9.32 -22.53
CA THR A 177 -6.26 -9.68 -21.31
C THR A 177 -5.93 -11.07 -20.78
N ASP A 178 -5.25 -11.90 -21.58
CA ASP A 178 -4.84 -13.26 -21.23
C ASP A 178 -3.31 -13.40 -21.27
N ARG A 179 -2.73 -13.83 -20.15
CA ARG A 179 -1.29 -14.11 -20.01
C ARG A 179 -0.81 -15.19 -20.98
N ALA A 180 -1.64 -16.19 -21.30
CA ALA A 180 -1.23 -17.28 -22.20
C ALA A 180 -1.13 -16.82 -23.66
N ALA A 181 -1.95 -15.84 -24.05
CA ALA A 181 -1.97 -15.24 -25.37
C ALA A 181 -1.00 -14.07 -25.54
N ALA A 182 -0.53 -13.47 -24.44
CA ALA A 182 0.44 -12.39 -24.46
C ALA A 182 1.76 -12.83 -25.13
N PRO A 183 2.40 -11.98 -25.96
CA PRO A 183 3.72 -12.23 -26.51
C PRO A 183 4.73 -12.52 -25.41
N ARG A 184 5.72 -13.38 -25.71
CA ARG A 184 6.71 -13.77 -24.70
C ARG A 184 7.71 -12.67 -24.43
N GLN A 185 7.95 -11.78 -25.39
CA GLN A 185 8.84 -10.61 -25.33
C GLN A 185 8.23 -9.45 -26.14
N GLY A 186 8.61 -8.21 -25.81
CA GLY A 186 8.10 -7.01 -26.47
C GLY A 186 8.29 -6.94 -27.98
N ASP A 187 9.41 -7.49 -28.50
CA ASP A 187 9.75 -7.54 -29.92
C ASP A 187 9.01 -8.65 -30.70
N GLU A 188 8.20 -9.47 -30.02
CA GLU A 188 7.44 -10.58 -30.61
C GLU A 188 5.99 -10.19 -30.92
N GLY A 189 5.77 -8.97 -31.41
CA GLY A 189 4.45 -8.49 -31.79
C GLY A 189 3.61 -7.97 -30.61
N ALA A 190 4.24 -7.37 -29.60
CA ALA A 190 3.52 -6.67 -28.55
C ALA A 190 2.65 -5.54 -29.14
N PRO A 191 1.38 -5.44 -28.71
CA PRO A 191 0.50 -4.40 -29.20
C PRO A 191 0.91 -3.03 -28.64
N VAL A 192 0.28 -1.99 -29.17
CA VAL A 192 0.30 -0.67 -28.53
C VAL A 192 -0.46 -0.77 -27.20
N ALA A 193 0.12 -0.19 -26.15
CA ALA A 193 -0.45 -0.14 -24.82
C ALA A 193 -0.27 1.26 -24.21
N ARG A 194 -1.03 1.56 -23.16
CA ARG A 194 -0.92 2.83 -22.42
C ARG A 194 -0.40 2.55 -21.02
N ILE A 195 0.40 3.46 -20.50
CA ILE A 195 0.77 3.54 -19.10
C ILE A 195 0.02 4.73 -18.52
N VAL A 196 -0.93 4.45 -17.62
CA VAL A 196 -1.73 5.48 -16.95
C VAL A 196 -1.15 5.68 -15.55
N PHE A 197 -0.60 6.86 -15.30
CA PHE A 197 0.02 7.22 -14.03
C PHE A 197 -1.03 7.63 -13.00
N LEU A 198 -0.76 7.31 -11.74
CA LEU A 198 -1.59 7.77 -10.62
C LEU A 198 -1.50 9.30 -10.49
N PRO A 199 -2.59 10.00 -10.10
CA PRO A 199 -2.62 11.46 -10.00
C PRO A 199 -1.45 12.07 -9.22
N GLU A 200 -1.08 11.44 -8.10
CA GLU A 200 -0.04 11.90 -7.18
C GLU A 200 1.40 11.83 -7.72
N VAL A 201 1.63 11.10 -8.84
CA VAL A 201 2.96 10.95 -9.45
C VAL A 201 3.04 11.53 -10.87
N ARG A 202 1.98 12.18 -11.36
CA ARG A 202 1.96 12.76 -12.72
C ARG A 202 3.09 13.76 -12.97
N GLU A 203 3.45 14.54 -11.96
CA GLU A 203 4.58 15.49 -12.03
C GLU A 203 5.89 14.78 -12.39
N ALA A 204 6.11 13.56 -11.88
CA ALA A 204 7.32 12.77 -12.17
C ALA A 204 7.37 12.22 -13.61
N ALA A 205 6.22 12.16 -14.29
CA ALA A 205 6.11 11.69 -15.67
C ALA A 205 6.02 12.84 -16.70
N ALA A 206 5.98 14.10 -16.24
CA ALA A 206 5.67 15.26 -17.08
C ALA A 206 6.67 15.50 -18.22
N ASP A 207 7.92 15.08 -18.04
CA ASP A 207 9.00 15.26 -19.03
C ASP A 207 9.17 14.06 -19.98
N LEU A 208 8.32 13.03 -19.89
CA LEU A 208 8.32 11.95 -20.88
C LEU A 208 7.84 12.48 -22.23
N GLY A 209 8.72 12.46 -23.23
CA GLY A 209 8.43 12.90 -24.57
C GLY A 209 8.18 11.75 -25.56
N GLU A 210 7.48 12.04 -26.65
CA GLU A 210 7.40 11.14 -27.80
C GLU A 210 8.81 10.80 -28.33
N GLY A 211 9.02 9.54 -28.69
CA GLY A 211 10.30 9.00 -29.12
C GLY A 211 11.25 8.61 -27.98
N ALA A 212 10.90 8.88 -26.72
CA ALA A 212 11.72 8.46 -25.59
C ALA A 212 11.79 6.92 -25.47
N GLU A 213 13.00 6.40 -25.36
CA GLU A 213 13.24 5.00 -25.00
C GLU A 213 13.33 4.85 -23.48
N VAL A 214 12.43 4.06 -22.91
CA VAL A 214 12.35 3.87 -21.46
C VAL A 214 12.28 2.40 -21.07
N LEU A 215 12.81 2.07 -19.90
CA LEU A 215 12.56 0.83 -19.19
C LEU A 215 11.36 1.04 -18.29
N VAL A 216 10.30 0.28 -18.54
CA VAL A 216 9.13 0.19 -17.67
C VAL A 216 9.29 -1.02 -16.78
N LEU A 217 9.19 -0.81 -15.46
CA LEU A 217 9.18 -1.88 -14.49
C LEU A 217 7.75 -2.12 -14.04
N THR A 218 7.30 -3.37 -14.12
CA THR A 218 5.94 -3.77 -13.73
C THR A 218 5.96 -4.80 -12.62
N TRP A 219 4.84 -4.92 -11.89
CA TRP A 219 4.59 -6.07 -11.02
C TRP A 219 3.67 -7.06 -11.74
N LEU A 220 4.19 -8.22 -12.13
CA LEU A 220 3.43 -9.27 -12.82
C LEU A 220 2.51 -9.97 -11.80
N HIS A 221 1.40 -9.31 -11.49
CA HIS A 221 0.48 -9.60 -10.39
C HIS A 221 -0.16 -11.01 -10.43
N LEU A 222 -0.19 -11.67 -11.59
CA LEU A 222 -0.67 -13.06 -11.76
C LEU A 222 0.45 -14.11 -11.74
N ALA A 223 1.69 -13.72 -11.43
CA ALA A 223 2.82 -14.64 -11.40
C ALA A 223 2.84 -15.52 -10.14
N ARG A 224 3.29 -16.76 -10.29
CA ARG A 224 3.57 -17.67 -9.18
C ARG A 224 4.92 -17.35 -8.55
N ARG A 225 4.91 -17.05 -7.26
CA ARG A 225 6.08 -16.53 -6.52
C ARG A 225 6.93 -17.60 -5.84
N ASP A 226 6.44 -18.83 -5.79
CA ASP A 226 7.13 -20.00 -5.27
C ASP A 226 7.96 -20.72 -6.36
N THR A 227 7.88 -20.28 -7.62
CA THR A 227 8.58 -20.91 -8.74
C THR A 227 10.07 -20.56 -8.71
N LEU A 228 10.92 -21.59 -8.59
CA LEU A 228 12.38 -21.44 -8.54
C LEU A 228 13.10 -21.88 -9.82
N SER A 229 12.46 -22.69 -10.65
CA SER A 229 13.04 -23.17 -11.91
C SER A 229 11.96 -23.54 -12.94
N VAL A 230 12.26 -23.33 -14.22
CA VAL A 230 11.34 -23.54 -15.35
C VAL A 230 12.06 -24.16 -16.55
N HIS A 231 11.30 -24.70 -17.50
CA HIS A 231 11.78 -24.91 -18.87
C HIS A 231 11.59 -23.59 -19.64
N PRO A 232 12.66 -22.93 -20.13
CA PRO A 232 12.53 -21.64 -20.79
C PRO A 232 11.52 -21.68 -21.94
N ARG A 233 10.69 -20.63 -22.07
CA ARG A 233 9.61 -20.53 -23.06
C ARG A 233 8.57 -21.67 -22.97
N ASP A 234 8.49 -22.34 -21.82
CA ASP A 234 7.64 -23.52 -21.58
C ASP A 234 7.92 -24.70 -22.54
N ASP A 235 9.16 -24.81 -23.04
CA ASP A 235 9.58 -25.87 -23.96
C ASP A 235 10.33 -26.98 -23.20
N GLU A 236 9.65 -28.11 -22.93
CA GLU A 236 10.19 -29.24 -22.15
C GLU A 236 11.48 -29.85 -22.75
N ARG A 237 11.74 -29.63 -24.04
CA ARG A 237 12.98 -30.07 -24.71
C ARG A 237 14.19 -29.25 -24.28
N ARG A 238 13.99 -28.04 -23.76
CA ARG A 238 15.07 -27.20 -23.24
C ARG A 238 15.43 -27.65 -21.83
N PRO A 239 16.71 -27.61 -21.43
CA PRO A 239 17.08 -27.94 -20.07
C PRO A 239 16.39 -27.00 -19.08
N ARG A 240 15.98 -27.55 -17.94
CA ARG A 240 15.39 -26.78 -16.84
C ARG A 240 16.45 -25.83 -16.27
N GLN A 241 16.07 -24.59 -16.03
CA GLN A 241 16.97 -23.54 -15.53
C GLN A 241 16.35 -22.82 -14.33
N GLY A 242 17.21 -22.32 -13.44
CA GLY A 242 16.77 -21.47 -12.33
C GLY A 242 16.16 -20.16 -12.87
N VAL A 243 15.09 -19.66 -12.25
CA VAL A 243 14.35 -18.50 -12.78
C VAL A 243 15.21 -17.24 -12.94
N PHE A 244 16.27 -17.09 -12.14
CA PHE A 244 17.21 -15.96 -12.21
C PHE A 244 18.16 -15.99 -13.43
N SER A 245 18.28 -17.12 -14.14
CA SER A 245 18.98 -17.17 -15.43
C SER A 245 18.03 -17.05 -16.62
N THR A 246 16.77 -16.66 -16.39
CA THR A 246 15.72 -16.57 -17.41
C THR A 246 14.91 -15.28 -17.29
N ARG A 247 14.01 -15.05 -18.24
CA ARG A 247 12.98 -14.00 -18.20
C ARG A 247 11.58 -14.51 -17.85
N SER A 248 11.46 -15.68 -17.18
CA SER A 248 10.16 -16.21 -16.72
C SER A 248 9.39 -15.21 -15.87
N ALA A 249 8.10 -15.01 -16.13
CA ALA A 249 7.24 -14.17 -15.29
C ALA A 249 7.09 -14.75 -13.87
N ASP A 250 6.99 -16.07 -13.74
CA ASP A 250 6.92 -16.76 -12.45
C ASP A 250 8.31 -16.77 -11.79
N ARG A 251 8.44 -16.04 -10.67
CA ARG A 251 9.66 -15.84 -9.88
C ARG A 251 9.33 -15.22 -8.51
N PRO A 252 10.23 -15.28 -7.50
CA PRO A 252 9.97 -14.77 -6.14
C PRO A 252 9.48 -13.32 -6.04
N ASN A 253 10.13 -12.43 -6.80
CA ASN A 253 9.74 -11.04 -6.97
C ASN A 253 9.45 -10.82 -8.46
N PRO A 254 8.17 -10.93 -8.89
CA PRO A 254 7.76 -10.96 -10.29
C PRO A 254 7.80 -9.58 -10.93
N ILE A 255 8.99 -9.00 -10.99
CA ILE A 255 9.23 -7.70 -11.61
C ILE A 255 9.45 -7.92 -13.11
N GLY A 256 8.56 -7.37 -13.94
CA GLY A 256 8.74 -7.25 -15.38
C GLY A 256 9.67 -6.09 -15.70
N VAL A 257 10.47 -6.23 -16.76
CA VAL A 257 11.36 -5.17 -17.26
C VAL A 257 11.19 -5.08 -18.76
N HIS A 258 10.62 -3.97 -19.21
CA HIS A 258 10.15 -3.77 -20.57
C HIS A 258 10.84 -2.56 -21.19
N PRO A 259 11.81 -2.74 -22.11
CA PRO A 259 12.27 -1.67 -22.98
C PRO A 259 11.13 -1.33 -23.95
N VAL A 260 10.67 -0.07 -23.90
CA VAL A 260 9.57 0.41 -24.73
C VAL A 260 9.92 1.78 -25.31
N THR A 261 9.23 2.16 -26.39
CA THR A 261 9.30 3.50 -26.96
C THR A 261 8.00 4.23 -26.69
N VAL A 262 8.07 5.45 -26.16
CA VAL A 262 6.92 6.35 -26.02
C VAL A 262 6.51 6.83 -27.41
N THR A 263 5.27 6.61 -27.80
CA THR A 263 4.74 6.98 -29.13
C THR A 263 3.74 8.13 -29.09
N ALA A 264 3.13 8.39 -27.93
CA ALA A 264 2.26 9.55 -27.71
C ALA A 264 2.24 9.92 -26.22
N VAL A 265 2.03 11.20 -25.92
CA VAL A 265 1.94 11.73 -24.54
C VAL A 265 0.61 12.44 -24.34
N GLU A 266 -0.06 12.14 -23.23
CA GLU A 266 -1.35 12.70 -22.84
C GLU A 266 -1.31 13.10 -21.36
N ASP A 267 -2.29 13.87 -20.88
CA ASP A 267 -2.34 14.24 -19.46
C ASP A 267 -2.47 13.00 -18.56
N GLY A 268 -1.39 12.71 -17.82
CA GLY A 268 -1.31 11.58 -16.90
C GLY A 268 -1.16 10.21 -17.54
N ALA A 269 -0.87 10.13 -18.85
CA ALA A 269 -0.64 8.85 -19.53
C ALA A 269 0.35 8.96 -20.69
N VAL A 270 1.02 7.85 -21.00
CA VAL A 270 1.82 7.71 -22.22
C VAL A 270 1.41 6.46 -22.99
N THR A 271 1.31 6.58 -24.30
CA THR A 271 1.16 5.43 -25.20
C THR A 271 2.55 4.92 -25.56
N VAL A 272 2.73 3.60 -25.52
CA VAL A 272 4.02 2.95 -25.76
C VAL A 272 3.90 1.80 -26.75
N SER A 273 4.99 1.52 -27.45
CA SER A 273 5.18 0.33 -28.28
C SER A 273 6.15 -0.66 -27.64
N GLY A 274 5.95 -1.95 -27.88
CA GLY A 274 6.84 -3.01 -27.37
C GLY A 274 6.53 -3.47 -25.93
N LEU A 275 5.33 -3.18 -25.41
CA LEU A 275 4.92 -3.59 -24.06
C LEU A 275 4.05 -4.86 -24.10
N GLU A 276 4.61 -5.99 -23.66
CA GLU A 276 3.94 -7.29 -23.63
C GLU A 276 3.18 -7.59 -22.32
N ALA A 277 2.91 -6.55 -21.50
CA ALA A 277 2.18 -6.68 -20.25
C ALA A 277 0.65 -6.74 -20.48
N ILE A 278 -0.02 -7.55 -19.67
CA ILE A 278 -1.48 -7.67 -19.69
C ILE A 278 -2.15 -6.44 -19.07
N ASP A 279 -3.40 -6.22 -19.44
CA ASP A 279 -4.26 -5.17 -18.90
C ASP A 279 -4.32 -5.19 -17.37
N GLY A 280 -4.35 -4.01 -16.76
CA GLY A 280 -4.37 -3.85 -15.31
C GLY A 280 -3.04 -4.13 -14.60
N THR A 281 -1.99 -4.50 -15.32
CA THR A 281 -0.67 -4.76 -14.71
C THR A 281 -0.16 -3.51 -13.99
N PRO A 282 0.16 -3.57 -12.68
CA PRO A 282 0.72 -2.45 -11.95
C PRO A 282 2.10 -2.03 -12.48
N VAL A 283 2.29 -0.73 -12.70
CA VAL A 283 3.59 -0.13 -13.02
C VAL A 283 4.27 0.28 -11.73
N LEU A 284 5.53 -0.09 -11.56
CA LEU A 284 6.35 0.21 -10.39
C LEU A 284 7.27 1.41 -10.62
N ASP A 285 7.80 1.55 -11.83
CA ASP A 285 8.83 2.53 -12.14
C ASP A 285 8.99 2.71 -13.66
N VAL A 286 9.51 3.87 -14.07
CA VAL A 286 9.85 4.18 -15.46
C VAL A 286 11.21 4.86 -15.47
N LYS A 287 12.15 4.37 -16.28
CA LYS A 287 13.52 4.91 -16.34
C LYS A 287 13.96 5.15 -17.78
N PRO A 288 14.71 6.22 -18.09
CA PRO A 288 15.31 6.37 -19.40
C PRO A 288 16.30 5.23 -19.67
N VAL A 289 16.35 4.74 -20.91
CA VAL A 289 17.42 3.83 -21.34
C VAL A 289 18.73 4.63 -21.44
N LEU A 290 19.75 4.21 -20.70
CA LEU A 290 21.08 4.85 -20.79
C LEU A 290 21.74 4.53 -22.13
N GLY A 291 22.08 5.58 -22.89
CA GLY A 291 22.81 5.48 -24.15
C GLY A 291 24.26 5.01 -23.96
N ARG A 292 24.96 4.70 -25.06
CA ARG A 292 26.37 4.26 -25.02
C ARG A 292 27.32 5.26 -24.35
N ALA A 293 27.00 6.57 -24.37
CA ALA A 293 27.79 7.61 -23.71
C ALA A 293 27.53 7.72 -22.19
N ASP A 294 26.41 7.16 -21.71
CA ASP A 294 25.96 7.25 -20.32
C ASP A 294 26.22 5.96 -19.51
N ARG A 295 26.71 4.90 -20.17
CA ARG A 295 27.22 3.69 -19.51
C ARG A 295 28.62 3.97 -18.98
N ARG A 296 28.71 4.57 -17.80
CA ARG A 296 29.96 4.70 -17.04
C ARG A 296 30.40 3.38 -16.44
#